data_AF-X1UYV6-F1
#
_entry.id   AF-X1UYV6-F1
#
_cell.length_a   1.000
_cell.length_b   1.000
_cell.length_c   1.000
_cell.angle_alpha   90.00
_cell.angle_beta   90.00
_cell.angle_gamma   90.00
#
_symmetry.space_group_name_H-M   'P 1'
#
loop_
_entity.id
_entity.type
_entity.pdbx_description
1 polymer ?
#
loop_
_entity_poly.entity_id
_entity_poly.type
_entity_poly.pdbx_seq_one_letter_code
_entity_poly.pdbx_strand_id
1 'polypeptide(L)'
;WLDGLAITGGEPMIHQALSDFIGKVKEEGFLVEIETNGTNPQMLRDLIADKLIDYVALDIKAPLVWEKYKKAAGINDEDLFRKVKESIGVLLGLNSDIDYELRTTVVPGLIGEEDILAIARQIKGAKRYVLQQFLPRTTLDKQYERIKPYSKEVLEKMRKRAESYVDICQVRGW
;
A
#
# COMPACT_ATOMS: atom_id res chain seq x y z
N TRP A 1 -22.60 7.40 -13.87
CA TRP A 1 -21.49 8.36 -13.97
C TRP A 1 -20.25 7.69 -13.42
N LEU A 2 -19.11 7.88 -14.08
CA LEU A 2 -17.81 7.34 -13.70
C LEU A 2 -16.92 8.54 -13.38
N ASP A 3 -16.35 8.59 -12.18
CA ASP A 3 -15.60 9.77 -11.70
C ASP A 3 -14.07 9.59 -11.82
N GLY A 4 -13.60 8.36 -11.98
CA GLY A 4 -12.18 8.05 -12.09
C GLY A 4 -11.87 6.60 -12.44
N LEU A 5 -10.59 6.32 -12.65
CA LEU A 5 -10.02 5.03 -12.97
C LEU A 5 -9.04 4.60 -11.87
N ALA A 6 -9.26 3.43 -11.28
CA ALA A 6 -8.29 2.78 -10.40
C ALA A 6 -7.46 1.77 -11.21
N ILE A 7 -6.15 1.98 -11.27
CA ILE A 7 -5.20 1.09 -11.93
C ILE A 7 -4.62 0.15 -10.87
N THR A 8 -5.05 -1.11 -10.93
CA THR A 8 -4.73 -2.16 -9.94
C THR A 8 -4.30 -3.46 -10.64
N GLY A 9 -4.01 -4.52 -9.88
CA GLY A 9 -3.72 -5.85 -10.42
C GLY A 9 -2.35 -6.37 -9.99
N GLY A 10 -1.47 -6.63 -10.96
CA GLY A 10 -0.04 -6.89 -10.70
C GLY A 10 0.65 -5.63 -10.15
N GLU A 11 1.93 -5.42 -10.47
CA GLU A 11 2.55 -4.11 -10.23
C GLU A 11 2.41 -3.25 -11.49
N PRO A 12 1.53 -2.23 -11.53
CA PRO A 12 1.30 -1.46 -12.75
C PRO A 12 2.55 -0.72 -13.23
N MET A 13 3.38 -0.26 -12.29
CA MET A 13 4.55 0.57 -12.58
C MET A 13 5.70 -0.19 -13.27
N ILE A 14 5.58 -1.49 -13.54
CA ILE A 14 6.55 -2.21 -14.39
C ILE A 14 6.36 -1.91 -15.88
N HIS A 15 5.19 -1.40 -16.27
CA HIS A 15 4.85 -1.18 -17.67
C HIS A 15 5.29 0.21 -18.12
N GLN A 16 6.19 0.28 -19.11
CA GLN A 16 6.70 1.55 -19.63
C GLN A 16 5.61 2.42 -20.28
N ALA A 17 4.57 1.81 -20.85
CA ALA A 17 3.45 2.52 -21.47
C ALA A 17 2.41 3.05 -20.46
N LEU A 18 2.65 2.90 -19.16
CA LEU A 18 1.70 3.32 -18.11
C LEU A 18 1.43 4.82 -18.17
N SER A 19 2.47 5.65 -18.29
CA SER A 19 2.32 7.11 -18.33
C SER A 19 1.50 7.56 -19.54
N ASP A 20 1.76 6.99 -20.73
CA ASP A 20 0.98 7.29 -21.95
C ASP A 20 -0.49 6.89 -21.81
N PHE A 21 -0.74 5.74 -21.19
CA PHE A 21 -2.10 5.28 -20.92
C PHE A 21 -2.83 6.22 -19.96
N ILE A 22 -2.18 6.60 -18.86
CA ILE A 22 -2.74 7.53 -17.88
C ILE A 22 -2.98 8.90 -18.51
N GLY A 23 -2.07 9.39 -19.35
CA GLY A 23 -2.24 10.64 -20.09
C GLY A 23 -3.56 10.70 -20.86
N LYS A 24 -3.88 9.64 -21.61
CA LYS A 24 -5.16 9.52 -22.34
C LYS A 24 -6.37 9.52 -21.40
N VAL A 25 -6.26 8.88 -20.24
CA VAL A 25 -7.34 8.86 -19.24
C VAL A 25 -7.56 10.26 -18.64
N LYS A 26 -6.47 11.01 -18.39
CA LYS A 26 -6.52 12.39 -17.90
C LYS A 26 -7.08 13.36 -18.94
N GLU A 27 -6.79 13.16 -20.23
CA GLU A 27 -7.38 13.95 -21.33
C GLU A 27 -8.91 13.85 -21.37
N GLU A 28 -9.47 12.70 -21.00
CA GLU A 28 -10.91 12.47 -20.89
C GLU A 28 -11.52 13.04 -19.58
N GLY A 29 -10.71 13.64 -18.71
CA GLY A 29 -11.15 14.33 -17.50
C GLY A 29 -11.36 13.44 -16.27
N PHE A 30 -10.90 12.17 -16.30
CA PHE A 30 -11.02 11.26 -15.17
C PHE A 30 -9.95 11.51 -14.09
N LEU A 31 -10.31 11.25 -12.84
CA LEU A 31 -9.33 11.07 -11.76
C LEU A 31 -8.64 9.71 -11.89
N VAL A 32 -7.39 9.60 -11.45
CA VAL A 32 -6.59 8.38 -11.54
C VAL A 32 -6.03 7.99 -10.17
N GLU A 33 -6.40 6.80 -9.73
CA GLU A 33 -5.79 6.13 -8.58
C GLU A 33 -4.82 5.05 -9.08
N ILE A 34 -3.67 4.92 -8.41
CA ILE A 34 -2.75 3.82 -8.64
C ILE A 34 -2.52 2.99 -7.37
N GLU A 35 -2.70 1.67 -7.50
CA GLU A 35 -2.27 0.71 -6.49
C GLU A 35 -0.86 0.20 -6.82
N THR A 36 0.05 0.22 -5.85
CA THR A 36 1.43 -0.23 -6.05
C THR A 36 1.98 -0.96 -4.83
N ASN A 37 2.91 -1.89 -5.06
CA ASN A 37 3.72 -2.50 -4.01
C ASN A 37 4.97 -1.64 -3.65
N GLY A 38 5.19 -0.52 -4.35
CA GLY A 38 6.26 0.43 -4.07
C GLY A 38 7.63 0.05 -4.65
N THR A 39 7.74 -0.98 -5.49
CA THR A 39 9.03 -1.42 -6.03
C THR A 39 9.59 -0.55 -7.16
N ASN A 40 8.86 0.44 -7.66
CA ASN A 40 9.33 1.38 -8.68
C ASN A 40 9.24 2.87 -8.23
N PRO A 41 10.17 3.33 -7.37
CA PRO A 41 10.18 4.70 -6.86
C PRO A 41 10.38 5.77 -7.94
N GLN A 42 11.08 5.45 -9.04
CA GLN A 42 11.30 6.40 -10.13
C GLN A 42 9.99 6.69 -10.86
N MET A 43 9.28 5.65 -11.31
CA MET A 43 7.97 5.81 -11.95
C MET A 43 6.97 6.52 -11.04
N LEU A 44 6.97 6.23 -9.74
CA LEU A 44 6.12 6.94 -8.78
C LEU A 44 6.41 8.46 -8.79
N ARG A 45 7.68 8.87 -8.80
CA ARG A 45 8.04 10.30 -8.90
C ARG A 45 7.62 10.91 -10.21
N ASP A 46 7.86 10.21 -11.32
CA ASP A 46 7.54 10.70 -12.65
C ASP A 46 6.02 10.94 -12.78
N LEU A 47 5.20 9.97 -12.36
CA LEU A 47 3.73 10.11 -12.37
C LEU A 47 3.22 11.25 -11.48
N ILE A 48 3.83 11.47 -10.32
CA ILE A 48 3.50 12.59 -9.43
C ILE A 48 3.92 13.92 -10.05
N ALA A 49 5.16 14.02 -10.55
CA ALA A 49 5.71 15.24 -11.14
C ALA A 49 4.93 15.69 -12.38
N ASP A 50 4.53 14.73 -13.20
CA ASP A 50 3.74 14.96 -14.42
C ASP A 50 2.24 15.13 -14.12
N LYS A 51 1.82 15.07 -12.85
CA LYS A 51 0.41 15.20 -12.40
C LYS A 51 -0.53 14.21 -13.09
N LEU A 52 -0.02 13.00 -13.35
CA LEU A 52 -0.75 11.94 -14.03
C LEU A 52 -1.67 11.17 -13.07
N ILE A 53 -1.37 11.19 -11.78
CA ILE A 53 -2.13 10.48 -10.75
C ILE A 53 -2.67 11.44 -9.68
N ASP A 54 -3.85 11.13 -9.16
CA ASP A 54 -4.57 11.93 -8.15
C ASP A 54 -4.60 11.23 -6.78
N TYR A 55 -4.41 9.89 -6.76
CA TYR A 55 -4.35 9.08 -5.54
C TYR A 55 -3.35 7.93 -5.66
N VAL A 56 -2.63 7.65 -4.58
CA VAL A 56 -1.75 6.47 -4.47
C VAL A 56 -2.17 5.59 -3.30
N ALA A 57 -2.39 4.30 -3.55
CA ALA A 57 -2.49 3.30 -2.50
C ALA A 57 -1.26 2.38 -2.56
N LEU A 58 -0.33 2.56 -1.62
CA LEU A 58 0.89 1.76 -1.54
C LEU A 58 0.76 0.67 -0.48
N ASP A 59 1.00 -0.57 -0.89
CA ASP A 59 0.98 -1.72 0.01
C ASP A 59 2.29 -1.87 0.81
N ILE A 60 2.17 -1.84 2.13
CA ILE A 60 3.22 -2.23 3.07
C ILE A 60 2.97 -3.69 3.48
N LYS A 61 3.80 -4.61 2.99
CA LYS A 61 3.58 -6.05 3.20
C LYS A 61 3.97 -6.51 4.62
N ALA A 62 4.85 -5.79 5.30
CA ALA A 62 5.34 -6.10 6.66
C ALA A 62 6.12 -4.91 7.24
N PRO A 63 6.52 -4.94 8.54
CA PRO A 63 7.48 -3.97 9.07
C PRO A 63 8.71 -3.85 8.16
N LEU A 64 9.26 -2.64 8.03
CA LEU A 64 10.41 -2.31 7.17
C LEU A 64 11.72 -2.86 7.76
N VAL A 65 11.75 -4.17 7.98
CA VAL A 65 12.82 -5.02 8.49
C VAL A 65 12.98 -6.16 7.49
N TRP A 66 14.17 -6.31 6.92
CA TRP A 66 14.41 -7.19 5.76
C TRP A 66 13.81 -8.58 5.92
N GLU A 67 14.12 -9.31 6.99
CA GLU A 67 13.64 -10.69 7.18
C GLU A 67 12.11 -10.81 7.24
N LYS A 68 11.42 -9.83 7.85
CA LYS A 68 9.95 -9.83 7.90
C LYS A 68 9.36 -9.50 6.53
N TYR A 69 9.94 -8.51 5.85
CA TYR A 69 9.48 -8.06 4.55
C TYR A 69 9.69 -9.12 3.47
N LYS A 70 10.87 -9.73 3.45
CA LYS A 70 11.24 -10.88 2.61
C LYS A 70 10.20 -12.00 2.70
N LYS A 71 9.84 -12.40 3.93
CA LYS A 71 8.85 -13.45 4.18
C LYS A 71 7.45 -13.06 3.71
N ALA A 72 6.99 -11.86 4.03
CA ALA A 72 5.62 -11.44 3.73
C ALA A 72 5.39 -11.10 2.24
N ALA A 73 6.39 -10.51 1.58
CA ALA A 73 6.32 -10.15 0.16
C ALA A 73 6.79 -11.28 -0.78
N GLY A 74 7.44 -12.33 -0.26
CA GLY A 74 7.98 -13.42 -1.07
C GLY A 74 9.14 -13.00 -1.98
N ILE A 75 9.87 -11.94 -1.61
CA ILE A 75 11.00 -11.41 -2.38
C ILE A 75 12.31 -11.98 -1.85
N ASN A 76 13.33 -12.12 -2.70
CA ASN A 76 14.71 -12.48 -2.31
C ASN A 76 15.73 -11.42 -2.78
N ASP A 77 15.25 -10.21 -3.05
CA ASP A 77 16.06 -9.09 -3.55
C ASP A 77 15.99 -7.91 -2.56
N GLU A 78 17.13 -7.59 -1.95
CA GLU A 78 17.25 -6.45 -1.04
C GLU A 78 17.11 -5.11 -1.74
N ASP A 79 17.41 -5.03 -3.04
CA ASP A 79 17.25 -3.79 -3.81
C ASP A 79 15.77 -3.43 -3.95
N LEU A 80 14.91 -4.42 -4.24
CA LEU A 80 13.46 -4.22 -4.23
C LEU A 80 12.98 -3.73 -2.86
N PHE A 81 13.51 -4.28 -1.76
CA PHE A 81 13.16 -3.83 -0.42
C PHE A 81 13.61 -2.38 -0.15
N ARG A 82 14.79 -1.97 -0.63
CA ARG A 82 15.24 -0.57 -0.54
C ARG A 82 14.34 0.36 -1.34
N LYS A 83 13.95 -0.04 -2.55
CA LYS A 83 13.02 0.70 -3.42
C LYS A 83 11.65 0.90 -2.78
N VAL A 84 11.11 -0.11 -2.09
CA VAL A 84 9.86 0.03 -1.33
C VAL A 84 9.98 1.09 -0.24
N LYS A 85 11.07 1.06 0.54
CA LYS A 85 11.32 2.09 1.56
C LYS A 85 11.43 3.48 0.95
N GLU A 86 12.06 3.58 -0.21
CA GLU A 86 12.20 4.84 -0.94
C GLU A 86 10.83 5.38 -1.39
N SER A 87 9.98 4.54 -1.99
CA SER A 87 8.62 4.92 -2.39
C SER A 87 7.77 5.38 -1.20
N ILE A 88 7.88 4.71 -0.04
CA ILE A 88 7.25 5.18 1.21
C ILE A 88 7.78 6.57 1.59
N GLY A 89 9.11 6.77 1.52
CA GLY A 89 9.75 8.05 1.79
C GLY A 89 9.27 9.18 0.86
N VAL A 90 9.04 8.89 -0.42
CA VAL A 90 8.43 9.84 -1.37
C VAL A 90 7.08 10.30 -0.86
N LEU A 91 6.19 9.36 -0.55
CA LEU A 91 4.82 9.68 -0.13
C LEU A 91 4.79 10.45 1.21
N LEU A 92 5.63 10.08 2.17
CA LEU A 92 5.76 10.79 3.44
C LEU A 92 6.31 12.22 3.28
N GLY A 93 7.07 12.48 2.22
CA GLY A 93 7.65 13.80 1.93
C GLY A 93 6.73 14.73 1.11
N LEU A 94 5.53 14.28 0.74
CA LEU A 94 4.59 15.08 -0.06
C LEU A 94 3.94 16.18 0.79
N ASN A 95 3.91 17.40 0.25
CA ASN A 95 3.40 18.56 0.97
C ASN A 95 1.92 18.89 0.71
N SER A 96 1.25 18.32 -0.31
CA SER A 96 -0.23 18.27 -0.47
C SER A 96 -0.73 17.98 -1.90
N ASP A 97 0.12 18.00 -2.92
CA ASP A 97 -0.34 17.99 -4.33
C ASP A 97 -1.10 16.71 -4.76
N ILE A 98 -0.98 15.63 -4.00
CA ILE A 98 -1.64 14.34 -4.25
C ILE A 98 -2.04 13.69 -2.92
N ASP A 99 -3.20 13.02 -2.89
CA ASP A 99 -3.61 12.24 -1.72
C ASP A 99 -3.07 10.80 -1.82
N TYR A 100 -2.88 10.14 -0.68
CA TYR A 100 -2.36 8.78 -0.65
C TYR A 100 -2.82 8.00 0.59
N GLU A 101 -2.68 6.68 0.51
CA GLU A 101 -2.73 5.78 1.65
C GLU A 101 -1.59 4.77 1.63
N LEU A 102 -1.14 4.42 2.83
CA LEU A 102 -0.30 3.26 3.07
C LEU A 102 -1.22 2.14 3.59
N ARG A 103 -1.10 0.94 3.06
CA ARG A 103 -2.04 -0.16 3.32
C ARG A 103 -1.33 -1.43 3.72
N THR A 104 -1.80 -2.08 4.78
CA THR A 104 -1.28 -3.39 5.20
C THR A 104 -2.42 -4.39 5.22
N THR A 105 -2.29 -5.50 4.48
CA THR A 105 -3.20 -6.65 4.62
C THR A 105 -2.82 -7.44 5.86
N VAL A 106 -3.73 -7.55 6.83
CA VAL A 106 -3.45 -8.12 8.15
C VAL A 106 -3.69 -9.64 8.12
N VAL A 107 -2.68 -10.38 7.68
CA VAL A 107 -2.72 -11.85 7.56
C VAL A 107 -2.26 -12.51 8.87
N PRO A 108 -3.12 -13.28 9.57
CA PRO A 108 -2.70 -14.00 10.78
C PRO A 108 -1.50 -14.92 10.54
N GLY A 109 -0.52 -14.87 11.44
CA GLY A 109 0.74 -15.63 11.34
C GLY A 109 1.83 -14.97 10.50
N LEU A 110 1.50 -13.95 9.68
CA LEU A 110 2.47 -13.07 9.04
C LEU A 110 2.54 -11.69 9.69
N ILE A 111 1.38 -11.13 10.03
CA ILE A 111 1.24 -9.78 10.57
C ILE A 111 0.44 -9.85 11.87
N GLY A 112 1.10 -9.55 12.99
CA GLY A 112 0.47 -9.44 14.30
C GLY A 112 0.34 -8.00 14.80
N GLU A 113 -0.17 -7.84 16.03
CA GLU A 113 -0.38 -6.50 16.61
C GLU A 113 0.93 -5.69 16.72
N GLU A 114 2.03 -6.33 17.10
CA GLU A 114 3.34 -5.66 17.20
C GLU A 114 3.90 -5.28 15.83
N ASP A 115 3.57 -6.04 14.78
CA ASP A 115 3.96 -5.69 13.41
C ASP A 115 3.22 -4.43 12.94
N ILE A 116 1.91 -4.34 13.22
CA ILE A 116 1.13 -3.15 12.92
C ILE A 116 1.68 -1.92 13.65
N LEU A 117 2.01 -2.06 14.94
CA LEU A 117 2.60 -0.96 15.70
C LEU A 117 3.99 -0.58 15.19
N ALA A 118 4.81 -1.55 14.79
CA ALA A 118 6.12 -1.30 14.19
C ALA A 118 5.99 -0.54 12.86
N ILE A 119 5.09 -0.97 11.97
CA ILE A 119 4.81 -0.26 10.71
C ILE A 119 4.36 1.16 11.00
N ALA A 120 3.38 1.36 11.88
CA ALA A 120 2.84 2.68 12.23
C ALA A 120 3.94 3.65 12.70
N ARG A 121 4.89 3.16 13.52
CA ARG A 121 6.06 3.94 13.94
C ARG A 121 6.99 4.29 12.79
N GLN A 122 7.21 3.36 11.87
CA GLN A 122 8.08 3.54 10.70
C GLN A 122 7.51 4.52 9.67
N ILE A 123 6.18 4.64 9.61
CA ILE A 123 5.46 5.57 8.72
C ILE A 123 4.89 6.78 9.45
N LYS A 124 5.45 7.12 10.62
CA LYS A 124 4.94 8.21 11.45
C LYS A 124 4.82 9.50 10.63
N GLY A 125 3.66 10.15 10.73
CA GLY A 125 3.32 11.34 9.95
C GLY A 125 2.66 11.03 8.60
N ALA A 126 2.40 9.76 8.27
CA ALA A 126 1.61 9.42 7.11
C ALA A 126 0.19 10.00 7.22
N LYS A 127 -0.33 10.49 6.10
CA LYS A 127 -1.69 11.02 6.02
C LYS A 127 -2.76 9.95 6.29
N ARG A 128 -2.55 8.74 5.78
CA ARG A 128 -3.51 7.64 5.95
C ARG A 128 -2.81 6.28 6.05
N TYR A 129 -3.20 5.50 7.06
CA TYR A 129 -2.82 4.10 7.22
C TYR A 129 -4.04 3.19 7.27
N VAL A 130 -4.16 2.27 6.33
CA VAL A 130 -5.29 1.35 6.19
C VAL A 130 -4.90 -0.06 6.60
N LEU A 131 -5.61 -0.61 7.58
CA LEU A 131 -5.55 -2.02 7.94
C LEU A 131 -6.59 -2.79 7.11
N GLN A 132 -6.12 -3.49 6.09
CA GLN A 132 -6.95 -4.25 5.18
C GLN A 132 -7.18 -5.66 5.73
N GLN A 133 -8.45 -6.05 5.83
CA GLN A 133 -8.87 -7.38 6.24
C GLN A 133 -8.36 -8.43 5.25
N PHE A 134 -7.72 -9.47 5.78
CA PHE A 134 -7.35 -10.64 5.01
C PHE A 134 -8.60 -11.49 4.70
N LEU A 135 -8.79 -11.84 3.43
CA LEU A 135 -9.89 -12.69 2.95
C LEU A 135 -9.32 -14.01 2.37
N PRO A 136 -9.57 -15.17 3.02
CA PRO A 136 -8.97 -16.45 2.66
C PRO A 136 -9.77 -17.13 1.54
N ARG A 137 -9.89 -16.46 0.37
CA ARG A 137 -10.67 -16.98 -0.78
C ARG A 137 -9.76 -17.47 -1.90
N THR A 138 -8.99 -16.57 -2.49
CA THR A 138 -8.06 -16.86 -3.59
C THR A 138 -6.71 -16.33 -3.18
N THR A 139 -5.82 -17.21 -2.72
CA THR A 139 -4.47 -16.84 -2.27
C THR A 139 -3.42 -17.45 -3.19
N LEU A 140 -2.27 -16.77 -3.28
CA LEU A 140 -1.12 -17.25 -4.06
C LEU A 140 -0.61 -18.59 -3.53
N ASP A 141 -0.44 -18.67 -2.22
CA ASP A 141 -0.18 -19.93 -1.52
C ASP A 141 -1.50 -20.44 -0.91
N LYS A 142 -1.91 -21.63 -1.35
CA LYS A 142 -3.17 -22.29 -0.95
C LYS A 142 -3.26 -22.59 0.55
N GLN A 143 -2.14 -22.60 1.27
CA GLN A 143 -2.16 -22.76 2.73
C GLN A 143 -2.91 -21.62 3.43
N TYR A 144 -2.89 -20.42 2.85
CA TYR A 144 -3.55 -19.24 3.42
C TYR A 144 -5.08 -19.29 3.30
N GLU A 145 -5.65 -20.09 2.39
CA GLU A 145 -7.11 -20.30 2.29
C GLU A 145 -7.70 -20.98 3.54
N ARG A 146 -6.85 -21.62 4.35
CA ARG A 146 -7.25 -22.29 5.60
C ARG A 146 -7.05 -21.42 6.84
N ILE A 147 -6.43 -20.25 6.69
CA ILE A 147 -6.17 -19.36 7.82
C ILE A 147 -7.45 -18.62 8.19
N LYS A 148 -7.88 -18.81 9.44
CA LYS A 148 -8.98 -18.04 10.01
C LYS A 148 -8.55 -16.57 10.16
N PRO A 149 -9.21 -15.61 9.51
CA PRO A 149 -8.85 -14.20 9.63
C PRO A 149 -9.08 -13.66 11.05
N TYR A 150 -8.41 -12.56 11.39
CA TYR A 150 -8.71 -11.83 12.62
C TYR A 150 -10.15 -11.33 12.62
N SER A 151 -10.76 -11.23 13.80
CA SER A 151 -12.07 -10.61 13.95
C SER A 151 -11.98 -9.08 13.83
N LYS A 152 -13.13 -8.43 13.64
CA LYS A 152 -13.20 -6.96 13.54
C LYS A 152 -12.66 -6.29 14.79
N GLU A 153 -12.99 -6.84 15.95
CA GLU A 153 -12.58 -6.33 17.26
C GLU A 153 -11.05 -6.35 17.41
N VAL A 154 -10.41 -7.41 16.90
CA VAL A 154 -8.94 -7.52 16.92
C VAL A 154 -8.29 -6.50 15.99
N LEU A 155 -8.81 -6.32 14.76
CA LEU A 155 -8.31 -5.29 13.86
C LEU A 155 -8.53 -3.87 14.40
N GLU A 156 -9.66 -3.60 15.02
CA GLU A 156 -9.93 -2.31 15.67
C GLU A 156 -8.99 -2.05 16.85
N LYS A 157 -8.62 -3.09 17.61
CA LYS A 157 -7.60 -2.97 18.65
C LYS A 157 -6.23 -2.62 18.05
N MET A 158 -5.85 -3.25 16.93
CA MET A 158 -4.62 -2.92 16.21
C MET A 158 -4.64 -1.48 15.67
N ARG A 159 -5.76 -1.06 15.06
CA ARG A 159 -5.99 0.29 14.54
C ARG A 159 -5.82 1.35 15.64
N LYS A 160 -6.44 1.14 16.81
CA LYS A 160 -6.31 2.04 17.98
C LYS A 160 -4.87 2.20 18.46
N ARG A 161 -4.04 1.16 18.36
CA ARG A 161 -2.62 1.25 18.73
C ARG A 161 -1.79 2.02 17.69
N ALA A 162 -2.21 2.02 16.43
CA ALA A 162 -1.53 2.69 15.33
C ALA A 162 -1.97 4.14 15.14
N GLU A 163 -3.19 4.50 15.54
CA GLU A 163 -3.82 5.79 15.19
C GLU A 163 -3.05 7.02 15.70
N SER A 164 -2.27 6.91 16.78
CA SER A 164 -1.48 8.05 17.29
C SER A 164 -0.24 8.38 16.44
N TYR A 165 0.08 7.58 15.43
CA TYR A 165 1.28 7.77 14.59
C TYR A 165 0.99 8.41 13.23
N VAL A 166 -0.26 8.46 12.80
CA VAL A 166 -0.70 8.85 11.46
C VAL A 166 -1.95 9.71 11.56
N ASP A 167 -2.27 10.51 10.54
CA ASP A 167 -3.41 11.44 10.64
C ASP A 167 -4.75 10.69 10.61
N ILE A 168 -4.88 9.69 9.74
CA ILE A 168 -6.07 8.84 9.60
C ILE A 168 -5.66 7.38 9.67
N CYS A 169 -6.24 6.61 10.60
CA CYS A 169 -6.07 5.16 10.66
C CYS A 169 -7.43 4.45 10.65
N GLN A 170 -7.63 3.53 9.70
CA GLN A 170 -8.91 2.86 9.46
C GLN A 170 -8.77 1.36 9.15
N VAL A 171 -9.84 0.60 9.39
CA VAL A 171 -9.96 -0.81 8.98
C VAL A 171 -10.87 -0.91 7.76
N ARG A 172 -10.50 -1.70 6.74
CA ARG A 172 -11.29 -1.89 5.50
C ARG A 172 -11.39 -3.39 5.14
N GLY A 173 -12.46 -3.80 4.43
CA GLY A 173 -12.55 -5.12 3.78
C GLY A 173 -13.50 -6.15 4.40
N TRP A 174 -14.66 -5.72 4.89
CA TRP A 174 -15.75 -6.60 5.35
C TRP A 174 -16.65 -7.01 4.19
#